data_AF-A0A7J8PCS9-F1
#
_entry.id   AF-A0A7J8PCS9-F1
#
_cell.length_a   1.000
_cell.length_b   1.000
_cell.length_c   1.000
_cell.angle_alpha   90.00
_cell.angle_beta   90.00
_cell.angle_gamma   90.00
#
_symmetry.space_group_name_H-M   'P 1'
#
loop_
_entity.id
_entity.type
_entity.pdbx_description
1 polymer ?
#
loop_
_entity_poly.entity_id
_entity_poly.type
_entity_poly.pdbx_seq_one_letter_code
_entity_poly.pdbx_strand_id
1 'polypeptide(L)'
;MKKATKLSIAITTAFYMLCGCMGYASFGDFAPDNLLTGFGFYNPFWLLDIANAAIVIHLVGAYQVFCQPIFTFVEKWASQRWPESKTITKELKIPMPIRGFRPYKLNLFRLVWRTAFVMLTTVISMLLPFFGDVVGILGAFGFWPLTVYFPVEMYIEQKKISKWSSRWICLKMLSMGCLMISILAGTGSIAGVILDLKVYKPFKTTY
;
A
#
# COMPACT_ATOMS: atom_id res chain seq x y z
N MET A 1 -24.50 -4.50 8.72
CA MET A 1 -23.43 -4.03 7.81
C MET A 1 -23.70 -2.69 7.14
N LYS A 2 -24.79 -2.48 6.38
CA LYS A 2 -25.02 -1.21 5.61
C LYS A 2 -24.87 0.09 6.43
N LYS A 3 -25.42 0.16 7.65
CA LYS A 3 -25.29 1.35 8.52
C LYS A 3 -23.83 1.63 8.93
N ALA A 4 -23.12 0.58 9.35
CA ALA A 4 -21.70 0.67 9.71
C ALA A 4 -20.83 1.09 8.51
N THR A 5 -21.07 0.52 7.32
CA THR A 5 -20.36 0.91 6.09
C THR A 5 -20.60 2.38 5.73
N LYS A 6 -21.86 2.84 5.80
CA LYS A 6 -22.17 4.26 5.54
C LYS A 6 -21.46 5.18 6.52
N LEU A 7 -21.50 4.86 7.81
CA LEU A 7 -20.85 5.64 8.84
C LEU A 7 -19.33 5.66 8.66
N SER A 8 -18.72 4.50 8.39
CA SER A 8 -17.28 4.39 8.14
C SER A 8 -16.86 5.23 6.94
N ILE A 9 -17.55 5.11 5.80
CA ILE A 9 -17.23 5.92 4.61
C ILE A 9 -17.38 7.41 4.91
N ALA A 10 -18.44 7.82 5.61
CA ALA A 10 -18.66 9.22 5.96
C ALA A 10 -17.54 9.78 6.85
N ILE A 11 -17.16 9.05 7.91
CA ILE A 11 -16.07 9.45 8.81
C ILE A 11 -14.75 9.52 8.06
N THR A 12 -14.40 8.49 7.29
CA THR A 12 -13.14 8.45 6.53
C THR A 12 -13.09 9.56 5.48
N THR A 13 -14.19 9.85 4.80
CA THR A 13 -14.27 10.96 3.82
C THR A 13 -14.08 12.30 4.51
N ALA A 14 -14.78 12.54 5.62
CA ALA A 14 -14.66 13.78 6.38
C ALA A 14 -13.23 13.96 6.89
N PHE A 15 -12.61 12.90 7.41
CA PHE A 15 -11.25 12.94 7.93
C PHE A 15 -10.23 13.28 6.83
N TYR A 16 -10.26 12.57 5.68
CA TYR A 16 -9.35 12.86 4.58
C TYR A 16 -9.54 14.26 3.98
N MET A 17 -10.80 14.69 3.82
CA MET A 17 -11.10 16.04 3.36
C MET A 17 -10.55 17.09 4.31
N LEU A 18 -10.73 16.88 5.61
CA LEU A 18 -10.27 17.80 6.65
C LEU A 18 -8.74 17.89 6.69
N CYS A 19 -8.02 16.76 6.57
CA CYS A 19 -6.56 16.75 6.43
C CYS A 19 -6.09 17.50 5.18
N GLY A 20 -6.73 17.26 4.01
CA GLY A 20 -6.37 17.92 2.76
C GLY A 20 -6.64 19.42 2.80
N CYS A 21 -7.83 19.84 3.23
CA CYS A 21 -8.21 21.24 3.34
C CYS A 21 -7.36 22.00 4.36
N MET A 22 -7.07 21.43 5.53
CA MET A 22 -6.22 22.07 6.53
C MET A 22 -4.75 22.14 6.09
N GLY A 23 -4.25 21.09 5.43
CA GLY A 23 -2.91 21.07 4.85
C GLY A 23 -2.75 22.19 3.81
N TYR A 24 -3.68 22.29 2.88
CA TYR A 24 -3.69 23.36 1.88
C TYR A 24 -3.89 24.75 2.51
N ALA A 25 -4.77 24.89 3.50
CA ALA A 25 -4.97 26.17 4.19
C ALA A 25 -3.71 26.65 4.93
N SER A 26 -2.85 25.71 5.36
CA SER A 26 -1.62 26.01 6.11
C SER A 26 -0.43 26.28 5.20
N PHE A 27 -0.29 25.57 4.09
CA PHE A 27 0.89 25.62 3.21
C PHE A 27 0.64 26.22 1.82
N GLY A 28 -0.63 26.38 1.41
CA GLY A 28 -1.01 26.82 0.08
C GLY A 28 -0.44 25.92 -1.02
N ASP A 29 0.03 26.55 -2.10
CA ASP A 29 0.65 25.88 -3.25
C ASP A 29 1.99 25.20 -2.92
N PHE A 30 2.55 25.46 -1.73
CA PHE A 30 3.79 24.84 -1.25
C PHE A 30 3.54 23.61 -0.35
N ALA A 31 2.31 23.10 -0.30
CA ALA A 31 1.98 21.91 0.49
C ALA A 31 2.82 20.70 0.05
N PRO A 32 3.64 20.11 0.93
CA PRO A 32 4.44 18.95 0.59
C PRO A 32 3.59 17.67 0.59
N ASP A 33 4.01 16.68 -0.21
CA ASP A 33 3.39 15.35 -0.27
C ASP A 33 3.30 14.69 1.10
N ASN A 34 4.35 14.84 1.92
CA ASN A 34 4.34 14.49 3.32
C ASN A 34 4.19 15.75 4.16
N LEU A 35 3.00 16.00 4.71
CA LEU A 35 2.73 17.18 5.54
C LEU A 35 3.74 17.34 6.69
N LEU A 36 4.28 16.26 7.24
CA LEU A 36 5.26 16.31 8.32
C LEU A 36 6.61 16.92 7.89
N THR A 37 6.96 16.87 6.60
CA THR A 37 8.19 17.51 6.11
C THR A 37 8.04 19.03 5.96
N GLY A 38 6.80 19.54 5.87
CA GLY A 38 6.52 20.98 5.79
C GLY A 38 6.73 21.73 7.10
N PHE A 39 6.67 21.04 8.24
CA PHE A 39 6.81 21.63 9.57
C PHE A 39 8.25 21.63 10.11
N GLY A 40 9.22 21.10 9.36
CA GLY A 40 10.60 20.83 9.82
C GLY A 40 11.41 22.04 10.33
N PHE A 41 10.91 23.27 10.17
CA PHE A 41 11.58 24.50 10.61
C PHE A 41 10.82 25.27 11.71
N TYR A 42 9.61 24.82 12.11
CA TYR A 42 8.77 25.56 13.05
C TYR A 42 8.68 24.84 14.40
N ASN A 43 9.08 25.54 15.47
CA ASN A 43 8.89 25.09 16.84
C ASN A 43 7.40 24.78 17.12
N PRO A 44 7.05 23.65 17.79
CA PRO A 44 7.93 22.79 18.57
C PRO A 44 8.18 21.37 17.96
N PHE A 45 9.44 20.93 17.98
CA PHE A 45 9.89 19.65 17.40
C PHE A 45 9.29 18.39 18.06
N TRP A 46 8.93 18.45 19.34
CA TRP A 46 8.40 17.27 20.06
C TRP A 46 7.09 16.74 19.43
N LEU A 47 6.28 17.62 18.83
CA LEU A 47 5.03 17.22 18.19
C LEU A 47 5.29 16.43 16.91
N LEU A 48 6.31 16.84 16.15
CA LEU A 48 6.78 16.14 14.97
C LEU A 48 7.36 14.76 15.34
N ASP A 49 8.11 14.67 16.43
CA ASP A 49 8.68 13.41 16.92
C ASP A 49 7.59 12.41 17.35
N ILE A 50 6.56 12.88 18.07
CA ILE A 50 5.41 12.03 18.44
C ILE A 50 4.67 11.55 17.20
N ALA A 51 4.45 12.43 16.21
CA ALA A 51 3.79 12.06 14.96
C ALA A 51 4.59 10.98 14.20
N ASN A 52 5.91 11.15 14.09
CA ASN A 52 6.79 10.16 13.48
C ASN A 52 6.80 8.84 14.25
N ALA A 53 6.84 8.87 15.59
CA ALA A 53 6.76 7.66 16.41
C ALA A 53 5.43 6.91 16.19
N ALA A 54 4.31 7.62 16.12
CA ALA A 54 3.01 7.03 15.83
C ALA A 54 2.97 6.38 14.43
N ILE A 55 3.55 7.03 13.41
CA ILE A 55 3.69 6.46 12.07
C ILE A 55 4.52 5.17 12.11
N VAL A 56 5.65 5.16 12.81
CA VAL A 56 6.49 3.95 12.94
C VAL A 56 5.72 2.80 13.58
N ILE A 57 5.06 3.05 14.72
CA ILE A 57 4.27 2.02 15.42
C ILE A 57 3.18 1.45 14.50
N HIS A 58 2.46 2.34 13.81
CA HIS A 58 1.40 1.95 12.88
C HIS A 58 1.95 1.13 11.70
N LEU A 59 3.02 1.60 11.05
CA LEU A 59 3.60 0.96 9.87
C LEU A 59 4.22 -0.40 10.18
N VAL A 60 4.83 -0.57 11.36
CA VAL A 60 5.32 -1.89 11.80
C VAL A 60 4.17 -2.90 11.86
N GLY A 61 3.03 -2.52 12.45
CA GLY A 61 1.85 -3.37 12.50
C GLY A 61 1.27 -3.66 11.11
N ALA A 62 1.11 -2.62 10.29
CA ALA A 62 0.59 -2.74 8.93
C ALA A 62 1.48 -3.66 8.08
N TYR A 63 2.79 -3.47 8.08
CA TYR A 63 3.75 -4.28 7.33
C TYR A 63 3.62 -5.76 7.67
N GLN A 64 3.51 -6.10 8.96
CA GLN A 64 3.33 -7.48 9.39
C GLN A 64 2.06 -8.09 8.79
N VAL A 65 0.92 -7.39 8.87
CA VAL A 65 -0.36 -7.89 8.35
C VAL A 65 -0.35 -8.01 6.83
N PHE A 66 0.18 -7.03 6.11
CA PHE A 66 0.21 -7.02 4.64
C PHE A 66 1.15 -8.07 4.05
N CYS A 67 2.25 -8.42 4.75
CA CYS A 67 3.17 -9.44 4.25
C CYS A 67 2.66 -10.88 4.44
N GLN A 68 1.78 -11.15 5.43
CA GLN A 68 1.32 -12.52 5.70
C GLN A 68 0.67 -13.22 4.49
N PRO A 69 -0.25 -12.60 3.73
CA PRO A 69 -0.85 -13.24 2.56
C PRO A 69 0.19 -13.60 1.49
N ILE A 70 1.17 -12.72 1.26
CA ILE A 70 2.25 -12.93 0.28
C ILE A 70 3.12 -14.12 0.71
N PHE A 71 3.56 -14.13 1.97
CA PHE A 71 4.35 -15.23 2.52
C PHE A 71 3.59 -16.54 2.46
N THR A 72 2.33 -16.56 2.88
CA THR A 72 1.49 -17.76 2.86
C THR A 72 1.30 -18.27 1.43
N PHE A 73 1.05 -17.38 0.46
CA PHE A 73 0.86 -17.76 -0.93
C PHE A 73 2.13 -18.39 -1.52
N VAL A 74 3.29 -17.74 -1.37
CA VAL A 74 4.56 -18.23 -1.92
C VAL A 74 5.00 -19.52 -1.22
N GLU A 75 4.88 -19.60 0.11
CA GLU A 75 5.24 -20.80 0.87
C GLU A 75 4.34 -21.99 0.52
N LYS A 76 3.02 -21.76 0.37
CA LYS A 76 2.07 -22.79 -0.06
C LYS A 76 2.35 -23.24 -1.48
N TRP A 77 2.61 -22.30 -2.39
CA TRP A 77 2.92 -22.62 -3.78
C TRP A 77 4.23 -23.41 -3.89
N ALA A 78 5.29 -22.99 -3.20
CA ALA A 78 6.58 -23.67 -3.21
C ALA A 78 6.50 -25.09 -2.63
N SER A 79 5.76 -25.28 -1.53
CA SER A 79 5.55 -26.60 -0.94
C SER A 79 4.73 -27.55 -1.83
N GLN A 80 3.76 -27.02 -2.58
CA GLN A 80 3.01 -27.80 -3.57
C GLN A 80 3.83 -28.14 -4.81
N ARG A 81 4.69 -27.23 -5.26
CA ARG A 81 5.47 -27.38 -6.49
C ARG A 81 6.69 -28.30 -6.33
N TRP A 82 7.30 -28.33 -5.15
CA TRP A 82 8.48 -29.15 -4.83
C TRP A 82 8.30 -29.94 -3.52
N PRO A 83 7.37 -30.91 -3.49
CA PRO A 83 7.07 -31.67 -2.27
C PRO A 83 8.27 -32.52 -1.79
N GLU A 84 9.09 -33.01 -2.72
CA GLU A 84 10.24 -33.89 -2.44
C GLU A 84 11.49 -33.12 -1.95
N SER A 85 11.49 -31.79 -2.04
CA SER A 85 12.64 -30.98 -1.63
C SER A 85 12.77 -30.94 -0.11
N LYS A 86 13.81 -31.58 0.42
CA LYS A 86 14.16 -31.55 1.84
C LYS A 86 14.50 -30.14 2.35
N THR A 87 14.81 -29.17 1.50
CA THR A 87 15.08 -27.78 1.96
C THR A 87 13.81 -26.96 2.11
N ILE A 88 12.74 -27.30 1.38
CA ILE A 88 11.44 -26.62 1.41
C ILE A 88 10.51 -27.25 2.46
N THR A 89 10.55 -28.57 2.63
CA THR A 89 9.58 -29.29 3.49
C THR A 89 10.13 -29.59 4.89
N LYS A 90 11.47 -29.54 5.11
CA LYS A 90 12.07 -29.92 6.41
C LYS A 90 11.88 -28.81 7.44
N GLU A 91 11.06 -29.09 8.45
CA GLU A 91 10.99 -28.30 9.67
C GLU A 91 12.10 -28.75 10.64
N LEU A 92 13.14 -27.93 10.78
CA LEU A 92 14.15 -28.09 11.82
C LEU A 92 13.54 -27.68 13.16
N LYS A 93 13.48 -28.62 14.11
CA LYS A 93 13.07 -28.33 15.49
C LYS A 93 14.30 -27.90 16.27
N ILE A 94 14.43 -26.61 16.56
CA ILE A 94 15.48 -26.13 17.46
C ILE A 94 14.94 -26.24 18.90
N PRO A 95 15.60 -27.04 19.77
CA PRO A 95 15.24 -27.06 21.18
C PRO A 95 15.60 -25.71 21.80
N MET A 96 14.60 -25.02 22.34
CA MET A 96 14.82 -23.78 23.08
C MET A 96 15.44 -24.11 24.44
N PRO A 97 16.47 -23.37 24.90
CA PRO A 97 17.14 -23.64 26.18
C PRO A 97 16.28 -23.32 27.42
N ILE A 98 15.07 -22.77 27.23
CA ILE A 98 14.16 -22.38 28.31
C ILE A 98 13.14 -23.51 28.56
N ARG A 99 13.20 -24.08 29.77
CA ARG A 99 12.31 -25.17 30.22
C ARG A 99 10.84 -24.73 30.18
N GLY A 100 10.07 -25.29 29.24
CA GLY A 100 8.62 -25.06 29.11
C GLY A 100 8.15 -24.56 27.74
N PHE A 101 9.05 -24.09 26.88
CA PHE A 101 8.69 -23.64 25.53
C PHE A 101 8.74 -24.79 24.51
N ARG A 102 7.75 -24.84 23.61
CA ARG A 102 7.72 -25.81 22.50
C ARG A 102 8.94 -25.57 21.58
N PRO A 103 9.55 -26.64 21.03
CA PRO A 103 10.67 -26.50 20.11
C PRO A 103 10.28 -25.63 18.91
N TYR A 104 11.15 -24.69 18.56
CA TYR A 104 10.88 -23.74 17.49
C TYR A 104 11.05 -24.44 16.14
N LYS A 105 9.97 -24.47 15.34
CA LYS A 105 9.93 -25.12 14.02
C LYS A 105 10.45 -24.16 12.95
N LEU A 106 11.76 -24.15 12.74
CA LEU A 106 12.36 -23.39 11.66
C LEU A 106 12.28 -24.14 10.35
N ASN A 107 11.83 -23.44 9.32
CA ASN A 107 11.96 -23.90 7.94
C ASN A 107 12.97 -22.96 7.27
N LEU A 108 14.09 -23.53 6.79
CA LEU A 108 15.17 -22.75 6.18
C LEU A 108 14.69 -21.96 4.96
N PHE A 109 13.79 -22.54 4.16
CA PHE A 109 13.18 -21.82 3.03
C PHE A 109 12.40 -20.59 3.51
N ARG A 110 11.55 -20.72 4.55
CA ARG A 110 10.79 -19.57 5.08
C ARG A 110 11.72 -18.47 5.58
N LEU A 111 12.80 -18.83 6.26
CA LEU A 111 13.77 -17.86 6.78
C LEU A 111 14.45 -17.10 5.63
N VAL A 112 15.06 -17.83 4.70
CA VAL A 112 15.78 -17.23 3.56
C VAL A 112 14.85 -16.39 2.70
N TRP A 113 13.67 -16.91 2.35
CA TRP A 113 12.69 -16.20 1.53
C TRP A 113 12.21 -14.91 2.18
N ARG A 114 11.80 -14.96 3.47
CA ARG A 114 11.28 -13.77 4.16
C ARG A 114 12.38 -12.72 4.35
N THR A 115 13.60 -13.14 4.70
CA THR A 115 14.74 -12.20 4.81
C THR A 115 15.07 -11.58 3.45
N ALA A 116 15.11 -12.38 2.38
CA ALA A 116 15.34 -11.86 1.03
C ALA A 116 14.24 -10.89 0.59
N PHE A 117 12.98 -11.19 0.90
CA PHE A 117 11.85 -10.30 0.62
C PHE A 117 12.00 -8.95 1.35
N VAL A 118 12.29 -8.97 2.65
CA VAL A 118 12.50 -7.75 3.44
C VAL A 118 13.64 -6.94 2.84
N MET A 119 14.81 -7.56 2.62
CA MET A 119 15.98 -6.91 2.02
C MET A 119 15.66 -6.28 0.67
N LEU A 120 14.97 -7.00 -0.21
CA LEU A 120 14.57 -6.49 -1.52
C LEU A 120 13.62 -5.28 -1.38
N THR A 121 12.58 -5.38 -0.55
CA THR A 121 11.65 -4.26 -0.35
C THR A 121 12.34 -3.04 0.23
N THR A 122 13.27 -3.22 1.16
CA THR A 122 14.08 -2.13 1.73
C THR A 122 14.96 -1.47 0.68
N VAL A 123 15.65 -2.25 -0.15
CA VAL A 123 16.49 -1.72 -1.24
C VAL A 123 15.64 -0.94 -2.24
N ILE A 124 14.48 -1.46 -2.63
CA ILE A 124 13.55 -0.74 -3.53
C ILE A 124 13.10 0.58 -2.90
N SER A 125 12.72 0.58 -1.62
CA SER A 125 12.35 1.80 -0.90
C SER A 125 13.49 2.83 -0.83
N MET A 126 14.74 2.39 -0.70
CA MET A 126 15.90 3.28 -0.72
C MET A 126 16.17 3.86 -2.11
N LEU A 127 15.92 3.10 -3.19
CA LEU A 127 16.16 3.53 -4.56
C LEU A 127 15.07 4.47 -5.11
N LEU A 128 13.85 4.40 -4.58
CA LEU A 128 12.69 5.17 -5.04
C LEU A 128 12.04 5.92 -3.87
N PRO A 129 12.66 7.01 -3.37
CA PRO A 129 12.13 7.78 -2.23
C PRO A 129 10.96 8.73 -2.61
N PHE A 130 10.25 8.48 -3.72
CA PHE A 130 9.16 9.34 -4.22
C PHE A 130 7.80 8.76 -3.81
N PHE A 131 7.45 8.96 -2.54
CA PHE A 131 6.26 8.35 -1.97
C PHE A 131 4.97 8.75 -2.72
N GLY A 132 4.79 10.05 -3.00
CA GLY A 132 3.59 10.57 -3.66
C GLY A 132 3.37 9.96 -5.03
N ASP A 133 4.40 9.97 -5.87
CA ASP A 133 4.32 9.41 -7.23
C ASP A 133 4.11 7.90 -7.23
N VAL A 134 4.83 7.14 -6.40
CA VAL A 134 4.66 5.68 -6.33
C VAL A 134 3.25 5.33 -5.88
N VAL A 135 2.72 6.02 -4.86
CA VAL A 135 1.33 5.83 -4.41
C VAL A 135 0.33 6.25 -5.49
N GLY A 136 0.60 7.31 -6.23
CA GLY A 136 -0.23 7.75 -7.35
C GLY A 136 -0.31 6.70 -8.47
N ILE A 137 0.82 6.09 -8.85
CA ILE A 137 0.87 4.98 -9.81
C ILE A 137 0.08 3.78 -9.30
N LEU A 138 0.38 3.31 -8.08
CA LEU A 138 -0.32 2.15 -7.49
C LEU A 138 -1.82 2.40 -7.35
N GLY A 139 -2.19 3.62 -6.94
CA GLY A 139 -3.57 4.07 -6.83
C GLY A 139 -4.28 4.06 -8.18
N ALA A 140 -3.66 4.63 -9.23
CA ALA A 140 -4.21 4.64 -10.58
C ALA A 140 -4.47 3.23 -11.13
N PHE A 141 -3.49 2.32 -10.96
CA PHE A 141 -3.59 0.92 -11.39
C PHE A 141 -4.62 0.12 -10.59
N GLY A 142 -4.74 0.34 -9.28
CA GLY A 142 -5.69 -0.39 -8.44
C GLY A 142 -7.12 0.15 -8.53
N PHE A 143 -7.29 1.46 -8.62
CA PHE A 143 -8.58 2.14 -8.48
C PHE A 143 -9.58 1.71 -9.55
N TRP A 144 -9.27 1.89 -10.84
CA TRP A 144 -10.22 1.56 -11.89
C TRP A 144 -10.61 0.08 -11.91
N PRO A 145 -9.69 -0.89 -12.02
CA PRO A 145 -10.08 -2.29 -12.17
C PRO A 145 -10.75 -2.83 -10.91
N LEU A 146 -10.15 -2.63 -9.73
CA LEU A 146 -10.58 -3.28 -8.49
C LEU A 146 -11.71 -2.54 -7.78
N THR A 147 -11.73 -1.20 -7.80
CA THR A 147 -12.72 -0.41 -7.05
C THR A 147 -13.94 -0.04 -7.89
N VAL A 148 -13.77 0.11 -9.21
CA VAL A 148 -14.84 0.60 -10.08
C VAL A 148 -15.32 -0.47 -11.05
N TYR A 149 -14.48 -0.93 -11.98
CA TYR A 149 -14.86 -1.82 -13.07
C TYR A 149 -15.42 -3.16 -12.56
N PHE A 150 -14.65 -3.93 -11.79
CA PHE A 150 -15.12 -5.24 -11.31
C PHE A 150 -16.41 -5.14 -10.48
N PRO A 151 -16.53 -4.25 -9.48
CA PRO A 151 -17.77 -4.11 -8.72
C PRO A 151 -18.97 -3.67 -9.57
N VAL A 152 -18.76 -2.77 -10.55
CA VAL A 152 -19.82 -2.32 -11.46
C VAL A 152 -20.30 -3.46 -12.37
N GLU A 153 -19.39 -4.22 -12.97
CA GLU A 153 -19.76 -5.38 -13.80
C GLU A 153 -20.47 -6.45 -12.96
N MET A 154 -19.93 -6.77 -11.78
CA MET A 154 -20.56 -7.72 -10.84
C MET A 154 -21.98 -7.27 -10.47
N TYR A 155 -22.20 -5.97 -10.26
CA TYR A 155 -23.52 -5.43 -9.94
C TYR A 155 -24.49 -5.52 -11.12
N ILE A 156 -24.04 -5.21 -12.34
CA ILE A 156 -24.86 -5.30 -13.57
C ILE A 156 -25.30 -6.75 -13.80
N GLU A 157 -24.37 -7.70 -13.69
CA GLU A 157 -24.64 -9.14 -13.86
C GLU A 157 -25.56 -9.68 -12.75
N GLN A 158 -25.27 -9.36 -11.49
CA GLN A 158 -26.09 -9.84 -10.36
C GLN A 158 -27.52 -9.29 -10.39
N LYS A 159 -27.70 -8.03 -10.80
CA LYS A 159 -29.02 -7.39 -10.90
C LYS A 159 -29.69 -7.56 -12.26
N LYS A 160 -29.05 -8.26 -13.21
CA LYS A 160 -29.54 -8.48 -14.59
C LYS A 160 -30.07 -7.19 -15.21
N ILE A 161 -29.32 -6.10 -15.06
CA ILE A 161 -29.73 -4.78 -15.56
C ILE A 161 -29.78 -4.86 -17.09
N SER A 162 -30.90 -4.48 -17.70
CA SER A 162 -31.01 -4.53 -19.16
C SER A 162 -29.94 -3.65 -19.80
N LYS A 163 -29.29 -4.18 -20.84
CA LYS A 163 -28.39 -3.39 -21.68
C LYS A 163 -29.17 -2.19 -22.22
N TRP A 164 -28.50 -1.04 -22.29
CA TRP A 164 -29.09 0.25 -22.73
C TRP A 164 -30.16 0.86 -21.83
N SER A 165 -30.45 0.28 -20.66
CA SER A 165 -31.21 1.00 -19.64
C SER A 165 -30.45 2.26 -19.20
N SER A 166 -31.16 3.33 -18.85
CA SER A 166 -30.56 4.56 -18.30
C SER A 166 -29.59 4.26 -17.14
N ARG A 167 -29.92 3.28 -16.29
CA ARG A 167 -29.03 2.84 -15.19
C ARG A 167 -27.76 2.15 -15.70
N TRP A 168 -27.87 1.33 -16.73
CA TRP A 168 -26.71 0.66 -17.35
C TRP A 168 -25.77 1.69 -17.98
N ILE A 169 -26.32 2.65 -18.72
CA ILE A 169 -25.56 3.74 -19.35
C ILE A 169 -24.84 4.57 -18.29
N CYS A 170 -25.54 4.96 -17.21
CA CYS A 170 -24.95 5.71 -16.11
C CYS A 170 -23.77 4.98 -15.45
N LEU A 171 -23.94 3.69 -15.15
CA LEU A 171 -22.87 2.87 -14.55
C LEU A 171 -21.66 2.70 -15.48
N LYS A 172 -21.88 2.52 -16.77
CA LYS A 172 -20.80 2.43 -17.77
C LYS A 172 -20.09 3.77 -17.97
N MET A 173 -20.84 4.87 -18.02
CA MET A 173 -20.26 6.22 -18.07
C MET A 173 -19.40 6.51 -16.85
N LEU A 174 -19.87 6.17 -15.65
CA LEU A 174 -19.08 6.29 -14.42
C LEU A 174 -17.78 5.49 -14.51
N SER A 175 -17.84 4.23 -14.94
CA SER A 175 -16.65 3.38 -15.08
C SER A 175 -15.65 3.95 -16.10
N MET A 176 -16.13 4.44 -17.25
CA MET A 176 -15.29 5.08 -18.27
C MET A 176 -14.69 6.41 -17.79
N GLY A 177 -15.45 7.20 -17.04
CA GLY A 177 -14.94 8.43 -16.42
C GLY A 177 -13.82 8.13 -15.42
N CYS A 178 -14.02 7.15 -14.54
CA CYS A 178 -13.00 6.70 -13.60
C CYS A 178 -11.77 6.11 -14.30
N LEU A 179 -11.94 5.44 -15.45
CA LEU A 179 -10.82 4.96 -16.27
C LEU A 179 -9.96 6.12 -16.74
N MET A 180 -10.59 7.17 -17.28
CA MET A 180 -9.87 8.36 -17.76
C MET A 180 -9.11 9.03 -16.62
N ILE A 181 -9.74 9.19 -15.45
CA ILE A 181 -9.09 9.75 -14.26
C ILE A 181 -7.89 8.89 -13.84
N SER A 182 -8.03 7.55 -13.82
CA SER A 182 -6.93 6.64 -13.53
C SER A 182 -5.78 6.79 -14.53
N ILE A 183 -6.06 6.89 -15.82
CA ILE A 183 -5.03 7.07 -16.86
C ILE A 183 -4.30 8.39 -16.63
N LEU A 184 -5.03 9.50 -16.46
CA LEU A 184 -4.44 10.82 -16.23
C LEU A 184 -3.58 10.84 -14.96
N ALA A 185 -4.08 10.31 -13.85
CA ALA A 185 -3.34 10.20 -12.60
C ALA A 185 -2.07 9.35 -12.77
N GLY A 186 -2.18 8.18 -13.41
CA GLY A 186 -1.04 7.31 -13.69
C GLY A 186 0.01 7.99 -14.56
N THR A 187 -0.40 8.69 -15.62
CA THR A 187 0.54 9.45 -16.48
C THR A 187 1.22 10.59 -15.73
N GLY A 188 0.49 11.31 -14.87
CA GLY A 188 1.04 12.39 -14.05
C GLY A 188 2.09 11.87 -13.07
N SER A 189 1.79 10.79 -12.36
CA SER A 189 2.74 10.19 -11.42
C SER A 189 3.96 9.55 -12.12
N ILE A 190 3.80 8.95 -13.30
CA ILE A 190 4.96 8.47 -14.09
C ILE A 190 5.85 9.65 -14.49
N ALA A 191 5.25 10.76 -14.94
CA ALA A 191 6.01 11.97 -15.26
C ALA A 191 6.75 12.52 -14.04
N GLY A 192 6.11 12.52 -12.87
CA GLY A 192 6.72 12.87 -11.57
C GLY A 192 7.96 12.01 -11.27
N VAL A 193 7.82 10.68 -11.31
CA VAL A 193 8.95 9.75 -11.09
C VAL A 193 10.10 10.05 -12.06
N ILE A 194 9.81 10.29 -13.34
CA ILE A 194 10.85 10.57 -14.34
C ILE A 194 11.57 11.89 -14.06
N LEU A 195 10.85 12.93 -13.64
CA LEU A 195 11.44 14.23 -13.31
C LEU A 195 12.32 14.11 -12.06
N ASP A 196 11.83 13.42 -11.04
CA ASP A 196 12.54 13.22 -9.79
C ASP A 196 13.80 12.35 -9.96
N LEU A 197 13.72 11.29 -10.78
CA LEU A 197 14.86 10.44 -11.11
C LEU A 197 15.99 11.18 -11.86
N LYS A 198 15.69 12.27 -12.58
CA LYS A 198 16.75 13.07 -13.24
C LYS A 198 17.60 13.83 -12.23
N VAL A 199 17.01 14.23 -11.11
CA VAL A 199 17.69 15.01 -10.06
C VAL A 199 18.30 14.07 -9.02
N TYR A 200 17.65 12.94 -8.76
CA TYR A 200 18.06 11.99 -7.75
C TYR A 200 19.37 11.27 -8.13
N LYS A 201 20.35 11.35 -7.23
CA LYS A 201 21.59 10.59 -7.30
C LYS A 201 21.55 9.51 -6.21
N PRO A 202 21.38 8.22 -6.57
CA PRO A 202 21.31 7.14 -5.59
C PRO A 202 22.50 7.19 -4.65
N PHE A 203 22.23 7.11 -3.34
CA PHE A 203 23.24 7.02 -2.29
C PHE A 203 24.23 8.21 -2.21
N LYS A 204 23.87 9.38 -2.75
CA LYS A 204 24.62 10.63 -2.52
C LYS A 204 23.90 11.52 -1.51
N THR A 205 24.53 11.75 -0.37
CA THR A 205 24.14 12.78 0.60
C THR A 205 24.84 14.08 0.23
N THR A 206 24.10 15.07 -0.29
CA THR A 206 24.57 16.46 -0.30
C THR A 206 24.43 17.00 1.12
N TYR A 207 25.57 17.13 1.81
CA TYR A 207 25.69 17.88 3.05
C TYR A 207 25.69 19.39 2.76
#